data_AF-A0A9D2N6N1-F1
#
_entry.id   AF-A0A9D2N6N1-F1
#
_cell.length_a   1.000
_cell.length_b   1.000
_cell.length_c   1.000
_cell.angle_alpha   90.00
_cell.angle_beta   90.00
_cell.angle_gamma   90.00
#
_symmetry.space_group_name_H-M   'P 1'
#
loop_
_entity.id
_entity.type
_entity.pdbx_description
1 polymer ?
#
loop_
_entity_poly.entity_id
_entity_poly.type
_entity_poly.pdbx_seq_one_letter_code
_entity_poly.pdbx_strand_id
1 'polypeptide(L)'
;MSTMDQIRDNVATGYQSKLAVPCTACRYSRDGCPVKIDIPAWLNLYNELSLTKDKKRWEEAVKAQNGPDTCIGCGQCTSHCPQNIDVPGYMKKLAAGKY
;
A
#
# COMPACT_ATOMS: atom_id res chain seq x y z
N MET A 1 -21.49 -23.51 4.19
CA MET A 1 -20.80 -22.57 3.28
C MET A 1 -21.14 -23.00 1.86
N SER A 2 -21.66 -22.11 1.02
CA SER A 2 -22.09 -22.48 -0.34
C SER A 2 -20.89 -22.60 -1.29
N THR A 3 -21.03 -23.35 -2.40
CA THR A 3 -19.99 -23.45 -3.44
C THR A 3 -19.54 -22.09 -3.97
N MET A 4 -20.47 -21.11 -4.04
CA MET A 4 -20.17 -19.75 -4.48
C MET A 4 -19.31 -18.98 -3.47
N ASP A 5 -19.54 -19.18 -2.17
CA ASP A 5 -18.72 -18.55 -1.13
C ASP A 5 -17.28 -19.08 -1.18
N GLN A 6 -17.12 -20.38 -1.38
CA GLN A 6 -15.80 -21.01 -1.47
C GLN A 6 -14.99 -20.53 -2.70
N ILE A 7 -15.65 -20.32 -3.85
CA ILE A 7 -14.99 -19.76 -5.04
C ILE A 7 -14.54 -18.32 -4.76
N ARG A 8 -15.40 -17.51 -4.13
CA ARG A 8 -15.08 -16.11 -3.79
C ARG A 8 -13.85 -16.03 -2.90
N ASP A 9 -13.81 -16.85 -1.85
CA ASP A 9 -12.72 -16.85 -0.87
C ASP A 9 -11.40 -17.33 -1.49
N ASN A 10 -11.45 -18.33 -2.37
CA ASN A 10 -10.28 -18.81 -3.10
C ASN A 10 -9.68 -17.74 -4.02
N VAL A 11 -10.54 -17.01 -4.75
CA VAL A 11 -10.09 -15.92 -5.64
C VAL A 11 -9.49 -14.78 -4.82
N ALA A 12 -10.16 -14.37 -3.74
CA ALA A 12 -9.66 -13.31 -2.87
C ALA A 12 -8.31 -13.65 -2.25
N THR A 13 -8.18 -14.86 -1.68
CA THR A 13 -6.95 -15.36 -1.07
C THR A 13 -5.83 -15.48 -2.10
N GLY A 14 -6.15 -16.05 -3.27
CA GLY A 14 -5.20 -16.20 -4.37
C GLY A 14 -4.64 -14.85 -4.83
N TYR A 15 -5.50 -13.85 -5.01
CA TYR A 15 -5.07 -12.49 -5.36
C TYR A 15 -4.23 -11.84 -4.25
N GLN A 16 -4.71 -11.88 -3.01
CA GLN A 16 -4.00 -11.29 -1.87
C GLN A 16 -2.61 -11.90 -1.66
N SER A 17 -2.44 -13.20 -1.91
CA SER A 17 -1.15 -13.89 -1.81
C SER A 17 -0.08 -13.38 -2.78
N LYS A 18 -0.49 -12.68 -3.84
CA LYS A 18 0.41 -12.11 -4.85
C LYS A 18 0.82 -10.67 -4.55
N LEU A 19 0.15 -10.00 -3.61
CA LEU A 19 0.44 -8.62 -3.27
C LEU A 19 1.72 -8.52 -2.42
N ALA A 20 2.52 -7.50 -2.69
CA ALA A 20 3.73 -7.21 -1.91
C ALA A 20 3.41 -6.64 -0.52
N VAL A 21 2.23 -6.02 -0.39
CA VAL A 21 1.69 -5.44 0.84
C VAL A 21 0.23 -5.83 0.94
N PRO A 22 -0.23 -6.35 2.09
CA PRO A 22 -1.63 -6.72 2.27
C PRO A 22 -2.48 -5.47 2.54
N CYS A 23 -2.37 -4.39 1.75
CA CYS A 23 -3.19 -3.19 1.90
C CYS A 23 -4.57 -3.40 1.26
N THR A 24 -5.63 -3.11 2.01
CA THR A 24 -7.03 -3.15 1.52
C THR A 24 -7.56 -1.81 1.03
N ALA A 25 -6.70 -0.78 1.04
CA ALA A 25 -7.07 0.59 0.69
C ALA A 25 -8.24 1.18 1.50
N CYS A 26 -8.41 0.75 2.75
CA CYS A 26 -9.47 1.23 3.68
C CYS A 26 -9.35 2.70 4.08
N ARG A 27 -8.21 3.35 3.80
CA ARG A 27 -7.90 4.77 4.05
C ARG A 27 -7.76 5.22 5.51
N TYR A 28 -7.87 4.33 6.50
CA TYR A 28 -7.60 4.69 7.90
C TYR A 28 -6.19 5.24 8.17
N SER A 29 -5.21 4.81 7.38
CA SER A 29 -3.83 5.30 7.48
C SER A 29 -3.63 6.71 6.93
N ARG A 30 -4.55 7.20 6.09
CA ARG A 30 -4.46 8.51 5.43
C ARG A 30 -4.71 9.66 6.41
N ASP A 31 -5.75 9.54 7.22
CA ASP A 31 -6.25 10.65 8.04
C ASP A 31 -5.35 10.97 9.23
N GLY A 32 -4.51 10.01 9.65
CA GLY A 32 -3.51 10.20 10.70
C GLY A 32 -2.12 10.65 10.21
N CYS A 33 -1.94 11.00 8.93
CA CYS A 33 -0.62 11.37 8.43
C CYS A 33 -0.37 12.90 8.59
N PRO A 34 0.57 13.34 9.45
CA PRO A 34 0.84 14.77 9.67
C PRO A 34 1.40 15.46 8.41
N VAL A 35 2.07 14.71 7.54
CA VAL A 35 2.63 15.18 6.26
C VAL A 35 1.72 14.89 5.06
N LYS A 36 0.49 14.42 5.31
CA LYS A 36 -0.59 14.24 4.32
C LYS A 36 -0.22 13.33 3.13
N ILE A 37 0.54 12.27 3.37
CA ILE A 37 0.82 11.24 2.36
C ILE A 37 -0.45 10.40 2.14
N ASP A 38 -0.84 10.18 0.87
CA ASP A 38 -1.85 9.19 0.53
C ASP A 38 -1.26 7.77 0.58
N ILE A 39 -1.08 7.27 1.81
CA ILE A 39 -0.46 5.97 2.09
C ILE A 39 -1.15 4.83 1.34
N PRO A 40 -2.50 4.71 1.33
CA PRO A 40 -3.19 3.69 0.53
C PRO A 40 -2.81 3.72 -0.94
N ALA A 41 -2.76 4.90 -1.56
CA ALA A 41 -2.39 5.04 -2.97
C ALA A 41 -0.97 4.54 -3.24
N TRP A 42 -0.01 4.90 -2.39
CA TRP A 42 1.39 4.48 -2.53
C TRP A 42 1.60 2.97 -2.33
N LEU A 43 0.93 2.36 -1.33
CA LEU A 43 1.00 0.90 -1.14
C LEU A 43 0.34 0.14 -2.30
N ASN A 44 -0.74 0.68 -2.86
CA ASN A 44 -1.38 0.11 -4.06
C ASN A 44 -0.50 0.22 -5.30
N LEU A 45 0.12 1.38 -5.54
CA LEU A 45 1.09 1.56 -6.63
C LEU A 45 2.27 0.60 -6.48
N TYR A 46 2.74 0.37 -5.26
CA TYR A 46 3.80 -0.60 -5.02
C TYR A 46 3.36 -2.04 -5.31
N ASN A 47 2.12 -2.41 -4.96
CA ASN A 47 1.54 -3.72 -5.33
C ASN A 47 1.41 -3.88 -6.85
N GLU A 48 0.90 -2.86 -7.53
CA GLU A 48 0.76 -2.83 -8.99
C GLU A 48 2.13 -3.01 -9.65
N LEU A 49 3.11 -2.19 -9.28
CA LEU A 49 4.49 -2.30 -9.77
C LEU A 49 5.10 -3.68 -9.48
N SER A 50 4.84 -4.25 -8.31
CA SER A 50 5.36 -5.57 -7.95
C SER A 50 4.78 -6.69 -8.82
N LEU A 51 3.53 -6.55 -9.27
CA LEU A 51 2.83 -7.51 -10.13
C LEU A 51 3.17 -7.32 -11.61
N THR A 52 3.11 -6.09 -12.11
CA THR A 52 3.19 -5.77 -13.55
C THR A 52 4.62 -5.48 -14.01
N LYS A 53 5.49 -5.04 -13.09
CA LYS A 53 6.81 -4.46 -13.38
C LYS A 53 6.76 -3.18 -14.24
N ASP A 54 5.58 -2.64 -14.50
CA ASP A 54 5.38 -1.38 -15.23
C ASP A 54 5.55 -0.19 -14.27
N LYS A 55 6.49 0.69 -14.61
CA LYS A 55 6.85 1.87 -13.81
C LYS A 55 6.05 3.12 -14.17
N LYS A 56 5.29 3.12 -15.27
CA LYS A 56 4.66 4.34 -15.80
C LYS A 56 3.83 5.08 -14.74
N ARG A 57 2.90 4.38 -14.09
CA ARG A 57 2.03 4.97 -13.05
C ARG A 57 2.81 5.38 -11.80
N TRP A 58 3.86 4.64 -11.45
CA TRP A 58 4.74 4.98 -10.34
C TRP A 58 5.45 6.32 -10.61
N GLU A 59 6.05 6.47 -11.78
CA GLU A 59 6.78 7.68 -12.19
C GLU A 59 5.87 8.91 -12.33
N GLU A 60 4.63 8.71 -12.79
CA GLU A 60 3.60 9.76 -12.81
C GLU A 60 3.24 10.21 -11.38
N ALA A 61 3.03 9.27 -10.45
CA ALA A 61 2.68 9.57 -9.06
C ALA A 61 3.79 10.32 -8.32
N VAL A 62 5.06 9.94 -8.51
CA VAL A 62 6.22 10.63 -7.91
C VAL A 62 6.26 12.12 -8.27
N LYS A 63 5.77 12.50 -9.45
CA LYS A 63 5.75 13.91 -9.90
C LYS A 63 4.54 14.69 -9.39
N ALA A 64 3.46 14.01 -9.03
CA ALA A 64 2.15 14.63 -8.83
C ALA A 64 1.77 14.88 -7.36
N GLN A 65 2.36 14.15 -6.41
CA GLN A 65 1.93 14.17 -5.02
C GLN A 65 3.06 13.88 -4.03
N ASN A 66 2.88 14.29 -2.78
CA ASN A 66 3.78 13.93 -1.69
C ASN A 66 3.92 12.41 -1.59
N GLY A 67 5.16 11.97 -1.49
CA GLY A 67 5.55 10.58 -1.64
C GLY A 67 6.17 9.94 -0.41
N PRO A 68 6.67 8.71 -0.57
CA PRO A 68 7.40 7.99 0.48
C PRO A 68 8.59 8.77 1.03
N ASP A 69 9.22 9.60 0.21
CA ASP A 69 10.33 10.49 0.54
C ASP A 69 9.98 11.58 1.57
N THR A 70 8.69 11.95 1.66
CA THR A 70 8.21 12.93 2.65
C THR A 70 7.88 12.31 4.02
N CYS A 71 7.98 10.99 4.17
CA CYS A 71 7.62 10.31 5.40
C CYS A 71 8.60 10.62 6.54
N ILE A 72 8.08 11.13 7.66
CA ILE A 72 8.87 11.44 8.87
C ILE A 72 8.92 10.30 9.90
N GLY A 73 8.36 9.13 9.58
CA GLY A 73 8.39 7.96 10.47
C GLY A 73 7.57 8.08 11.77
N CYS A 74 6.53 8.92 11.80
CA CYS A 74 5.74 9.17 13.03
C CYS A 74 4.94 7.97 13.57
N GLY A 75 4.70 6.93 12.75
CA GLY A 75 4.01 5.71 13.17
C GLY A 75 2.48 5.79 13.33
N GLN A 76 1.86 6.98 13.26
CA GLN A 76 0.40 7.14 13.45
C GLN A 76 -0.43 6.29 12.48
N CYS A 77 0.02 6.19 11.22
CA CYS A 77 -0.59 5.37 10.20
C CYS A 77 -0.58 3.87 10.53
N THR A 78 0.47 3.37 11.18
CA THR A 78 0.56 1.98 11.65
C THR A 78 -0.46 1.74 12.75
N SER A 79 -0.56 2.65 13.72
CA SER A 79 -1.52 2.54 14.83
C SER A 79 -2.98 2.52 14.37
N HIS A 80 -3.31 3.18 13.25
CA HIS A 80 -4.66 3.17 12.68
C HIS A 80 -4.88 2.06 11.64
N CYS A 81 -3.85 1.29 11.30
CA CYS A 81 -3.97 0.26 10.28
C CYS A 81 -4.58 -1.01 10.87
N PRO A 82 -5.79 -1.43 10.46
CA PRO A 82 -6.41 -2.67 10.98
C PRO A 82 -5.64 -3.93 10.57
N GLN A 83 -4.74 -3.81 9.60
CA GLN A 83 -3.92 -4.90 9.08
C GLN A 83 -2.50 -4.89 9.65
N ASN A 84 -2.23 -4.00 10.62
CA ASN A 84 -0.95 -3.86 11.31
C ASN A 84 0.26 -3.73 10.37
N ILE A 85 0.09 -2.98 9.26
CA ILE A 85 1.13 -2.76 8.27
C ILE A 85 2.17 -1.78 8.83
N ASP A 86 3.46 -2.14 8.75
CA ASP A 86 4.57 -1.22 9.04
C ASP A 86 4.73 -0.17 7.92
N VAL A 87 3.81 0.79 7.90
CA VAL A 87 3.79 1.86 6.91
C VAL A 87 5.11 2.64 6.89
N PRO A 88 5.69 3.09 8.02
CA PRO A 88 7.00 3.75 8.02
C PRO A 88 8.11 2.93 7.37
N GLY A 89 8.19 1.63 7.65
CA GLY A 89 9.16 0.73 7.03
C GLY A 89 9.00 0.66 5.51
N TYR A 90 7.76 0.53 5.02
CA TYR A 90 7.48 0.59 3.58
C TYR A 90 7.85 1.95 2.98
N MET A 91 7.48 3.07 3.61
CA MET A 91 7.82 4.39 3.08
C MET A 91 9.33 4.58 2.96
N LYS A 92 10.10 4.17 3.98
CA LYS A 92 11.56 4.19 3.94
C LYS A 92 12.13 3.33 2.81
N LYS A 93 11.60 2.13 2.61
CA LYS A 93 12.00 1.23 1.51
C LYS A 93 11.75 1.87 0.15
N LEU A 94 10.56 2.43 -0.06
CA LEU A 94 10.14 3.02 -1.32
C LEU A 94 10.90 4.31 -1.64
N ALA A 95 11.18 5.15 -0.63
CA ALA A 95 11.99 6.36 -0.77
C ALA A 95 13.43 6.05 -1.22
N ALA A 96 13.98 4.90 -0.81
CA ALA A 96 15.31 4.46 -1.21
C ALA A 96 15.38 3.88 -2.64
N GLY A 97 14.30 3.98 -3.43
CA GLY A 97 14.22 3.39 -4.77
C GLY A 97 14.17 1.86 -4.77
N LYS A 98 13.91 1.23 -3.62
CA LYS A 98 13.89 -0.23 -3.47
C LYS A 98 12.48 -0.78 -3.74
N TYR A 99 12.03 -0.61 -4.98
CA TYR A 99 10.73 -1.10 -5.47
C TYR A 99 10.87 -2.04 -6.66
#